data_AF-A0A2I0GM57-F1
#
_entry.id   AF-A0A2I0GM57-F1
#
_cell.length_a   1.000
_cell.length_b   1.000
_cell.length_c   1.000
_cell.angle_alpha   90.00
_cell.angle_beta   90.00
_cell.angle_gamma   90.00
#
_symmetry.space_group_name_H-M   'P 1'
#
loop_
_entity.id
_entity.type
_entity.pdbx_description
1 polymer ?
#
loop_
_entity_poly.entity_id
_entity_poly.type
_entity_poly.pdbx_seq_one_letter_code
_entity_poly.pdbx_strand_id
1 'polypeptide(L)'
;MPVGDVVYAIDLIEVLKKKHGMKGYKRMVMYIEACESGSIVNGLLPDDVSVYTTTASKPDELSWACYCPGEDDSDDDDQSHQSAPPGSPDYYATCLGDFYSVAWLEDSDVHDPRKETLRQQYERVKKRTNTSHVMQYGDISLNNLFRSLFMGPNYPDHNLSASTQTKPYSSSSGGLVIDQRDAKLAYLRNK
;
A
#
# COMPACT_ATOMS: atom_id res chain seq x y z
N MET A 1 16.83 1.37 2.76
CA MET A 1 17.39 0.37 1.82
C MET A 1 17.89 -0.81 2.63
N PRO A 2 17.81 -2.06 2.12
CA PRO A 2 18.22 -3.23 2.89
C PRO A 2 19.72 -3.24 3.23
N VAL A 3 20.55 -2.61 2.40
CA VAL A 3 21.99 -2.44 2.59
C VAL A 3 22.42 -1.09 2.01
N GLY A 4 23.45 -0.46 2.59
CA GLY A 4 24.08 0.77 2.07
C GLY A 4 23.32 2.04 2.42
N ASP A 5 23.55 3.08 1.61
CA ASP A 5 22.94 4.39 1.80
C ASP A 5 21.42 4.35 1.61
N VAL A 6 20.72 5.21 2.34
CA VAL A 6 19.27 5.39 2.21
C VAL A 6 18.94 6.23 0.97
N VAL A 7 17.72 6.10 0.47
CA VAL A 7 17.22 6.98 -0.61
C VAL A 7 16.76 8.30 0.02
N TYR A 8 17.47 9.39 -0.27
CA TYR A 8 17.01 10.73 0.12
C TYR A 8 15.99 11.26 -0.88
N ALA A 9 15.00 12.00 -0.35
CA ALA A 9 13.94 12.60 -1.16
C ALA A 9 14.49 13.46 -2.30
N ILE A 10 15.49 14.30 -1.99
CA ILE A 10 16.14 15.18 -2.97
C ILE A 10 16.73 14.41 -4.17
N ASP A 11 17.39 13.28 -3.90
CA ASP A 11 18.03 12.47 -4.95
C ASP A 11 16.98 11.79 -5.83
N LEU A 12 15.91 11.24 -5.22
CA LEU A 12 14.80 10.64 -5.96
C LEU A 12 14.14 11.67 -6.89
N ILE A 13 13.85 12.86 -6.37
CA ILE A 13 13.20 13.92 -7.14
C ILE A 13 14.12 14.43 -8.27
N GLU A 14 15.43 14.54 -8.03
CA GLU A 14 16.39 14.89 -9.08
C GLU A 14 16.41 13.85 -10.20
N VAL A 15 16.39 12.56 -9.86
CA VAL A 15 16.31 11.47 -10.84
C VAL A 15 15.03 11.57 -11.67
N LEU A 16 13.88 11.84 -11.04
CA LEU A 16 12.61 12.01 -11.75
C LEU A 16 12.66 13.21 -12.71
N LYS A 17 13.17 14.36 -12.26
CA LYS A 17 13.35 15.55 -13.10
C LYS A 17 14.27 15.26 -14.30
N LYS A 18 15.40 14.61 -14.05
CA LYS A 18 16.35 14.20 -15.11
C LYS A 18 15.68 13.25 -16.10
N LYS A 19 14.96 12.24 -15.63
CA LYS A 19 14.28 11.27 -16.49
C LYS A 19 13.17 11.91 -17.32
N HIS A 20 12.44 12.88 -16.76
CA HIS A 20 11.47 13.69 -17.49
C HIS A 20 12.13 14.52 -18.59
N GLY A 21 13.23 15.23 -18.27
CA GLY A 21 14.00 16.01 -19.25
C GLY A 21 14.56 15.18 -20.40
N MET A 22 14.87 13.91 -20.14
CA MET A 22 15.27 12.92 -21.14
C MET A 22 14.10 12.33 -21.95
N LYS A 23 12.85 12.74 -21.67
CA LYS A 23 11.62 12.19 -22.27
C LYS A 23 11.53 10.66 -22.13
N GLY A 24 12.02 10.14 -21.00
CA GLY A 24 12.21 8.71 -20.79
C GLY A 24 10.93 7.93 -20.41
N TYR A 25 9.80 8.62 -20.25
CA TYR A 25 8.47 8.05 -20.06
C TYR A 25 7.42 9.05 -20.59
N LYS A 26 6.22 8.55 -20.88
CA LYS A 26 5.07 9.40 -21.22
C LYS A 26 4.37 9.91 -19.96
N ARG A 27 4.08 8.99 -19.04
CA ARG A 27 3.43 9.22 -17.73
C ARG A 27 3.96 8.20 -16.75
N MET A 28 4.07 8.57 -15.48
CA MET A 28 4.52 7.70 -14.42
C MET A 28 3.56 7.79 -13.23
N VAL A 29 3.38 6.67 -12.55
CA VAL A 29 2.59 6.56 -11.33
C VAL A 29 3.47 5.93 -10.26
N MET A 30 3.51 6.51 -9.07
CA MET A 30 4.35 6.07 -7.95
C MET A 30 3.51 5.88 -6.69
N TYR A 31 3.60 4.70 -6.07
CA TYR A 31 2.90 4.34 -4.85
C TYR A 31 3.98 4.14 -3.78
N ILE A 32 3.93 4.91 -2.69
CA ILE A 32 4.98 4.90 -1.65
C ILE A 32 4.39 4.40 -0.33
N GLU A 33 4.73 3.17 0.04
CA GLU A 33 4.54 2.62 1.37
C GLU A 33 5.77 2.90 2.24
N ALA A 34 5.63 3.83 3.19
CA ALA A 34 6.61 4.10 4.24
C ALA A 34 6.01 5.04 5.29
N CYS A 35 6.57 5.01 6.51
CA CYS A 35 6.38 6.09 7.47
C CYS A 35 6.85 7.41 6.86
N GLU A 36 6.14 8.49 7.17
CA GLU A 36 6.42 9.83 6.69
C GLU A 36 6.55 9.91 5.17
N SER A 37 5.89 9.01 4.42
CA SER A 37 6.06 8.86 2.96
C SER A 37 5.70 10.14 2.20
N GLY A 38 4.77 10.96 2.72
CA GLY A 38 4.49 12.29 2.19
C GLY A 38 5.72 13.20 2.16
N SER A 39 6.69 13.04 3.08
CA SER A 39 7.91 13.87 3.16
C SER A 39 8.85 13.66 1.97
N ILE A 40 8.73 12.53 1.26
CA ILE A 40 9.54 12.23 0.07
C ILE A 40 9.18 13.14 -1.11
N VAL A 41 7.96 13.66 -1.14
CA VAL A 41 7.41 14.38 -2.31
C VAL A 41 6.82 15.75 -1.99
N ASN A 42 6.35 15.98 -0.76
CA ASN A 42 5.70 17.23 -0.37
C ASN A 42 6.63 18.44 -0.52
N GLY A 43 6.24 19.38 -1.37
CA GLY A 43 7.05 20.57 -1.69
C GLY A 43 8.30 20.30 -2.54
N LEU A 44 8.53 19.05 -2.97
CA LEU A 44 9.71 18.65 -3.74
C LEU A 44 9.36 18.18 -5.17
N LEU A 45 8.32 17.35 -5.31
CA LEU A 45 7.88 16.83 -6.60
C LEU A 45 7.08 17.91 -7.37
N PRO A 46 7.58 18.40 -8.51
CA PRO A 46 6.82 19.34 -9.33
C PRO A 46 5.64 18.65 -10.02
N ASP A 47 4.64 19.42 -10.42
CA ASP A 47 3.43 18.93 -11.10
C ASP A 47 3.58 18.80 -12.62
N ASP A 48 4.65 19.36 -13.20
CA ASP A 48 4.92 19.39 -14.65
C ASP A 48 5.82 18.26 -15.15
N VAL A 49 6.20 17.30 -14.30
CA VAL A 49 7.04 16.15 -14.69
C VAL A 49 6.25 14.90 -15.11
N SER A 50 4.91 14.99 -15.24
CA SER A 50 4.05 13.86 -15.63
C SER A 50 4.19 12.62 -14.71
N VAL A 51 4.42 12.86 -13.43
CA VAL A 51 4.47 11.85 -12.37
C VAL A 51 3.30 12.10 -11.42
N TYR A 52 2.45 11.11 -11.22
CA TYR A 52 1.41 11.11 -10.18
C TYR A 52 1.84 10.20 -9.03
N THR A 53 1.83 10.71 -7.81
CA THR A 53 2.27 9.95 -6.63
C THR A 53 1.14 9.83 -5.61
N THR A 54 1.01 8.65 -5.00
CA THR A 54 0.22 8.48 -3.77
C THR A 54 1.12 7.92 -2.66
N THR A 55 0.87 8.34 -1.42
CA THR A 55 1.70 7.98 -0.25
C THR A 55 0.84 7.39 0.85
N ALA A 56 1.38 6.44 1.60
CA ALA A 56 0.69 5.78 2.70
C ALA A 56 0.33 6.72 3.86
N SER A 57 1.13 7.77 4.07
CA SER A 57 0.95 8.73 5.16
C SER A 57 1.30 10.15 4.75
N LYS A 58 0.89 11.12 5.59
CA LYS A 58 1.35 12.52 5.49
C LYS A 58 2.82 12.66 5.95
N PRO A 59 3.49 13.81 5.72
CA PRO A 59 4.93 13.96 5.98
C PRO A 59 5.39 13.77 7.43
N ASP A 60 4.49 13.82 8.40
CA ASP A 60 4.76 13.79 9.84
C ASP A 60 3.99 12.65 10.54
N GLU A 61 3.73 11.55 9.82
CA GLU A 61 2.92 10.43 10.32
C GLU A 61 3.47 9.07 9.89
N LEU A 62 3.34 8.08 10.78
CA LEU A 62 3.71 6.70 10.53
C LEU A 62 2.79 6.02 9.49
N SER A 63 3.31 4.99 8.83
CA SER A 63 2.49 3.96 8.19
C SER A 63 2.35 2.76 9.12
N TRP A 64 1.51 1.80 8.72
CA TRP A 64 1.07 0.72 9.60
C TRP A 64 1.14 -0.63 8.89
N ALA A 65 1.67 -1.62 9.60
CA ALA A 65 1.60 -3.03 9.24
C ALA A 65 0.20 -3.60 9.55
N CYS A 66 -0.24 -4.57 8.77
CA CYS A 66 -1.49 -5.30 8.98
C CYS A 66 -1.27 -6.81 8.86
N TYR A 67 -2.32 -7.57 9.16
CA TYR A 67 -2.23 -9.04 9.20
C TYR A 67 -1.10 -9.47 10.14
N CYS A 68 -1.08 -8.90 11.35
CA CYS A 68 -0.06 -9.14 12.37
C CYS A 68 -0.50 -10.25 13.36
N PRO A 69 0.47 -10.97 13.96
CA PRO A 69 0.20 -11.95 15.00
C PRO A 69 -0.29 -11.29 16.29
N GLY A 70 -1.03 -12.04 17.08
CA GLY A 70 -1.57 -11.64 18.38
C GLY A 70 -3.10 -11.61 18.41
N GLU A 71 -3.64 -11.74 19.62
CA GLU A 71 -5.06 -11.66 19.89
C GLU A 71 -5.48 -10.18 19.94
N ASP A 72 -6.65 -9.82 19.40
CA ASP A 72 -7.37 -8.66 19.94
C ASP A 72 -7.47 -8.87 21.46
N ASP A 73 -7.36 -7.83 22.28
CA ASP A 73 -7.34 -7.88 23.76
C ASP A 73 -8.61 -8.51 24.43
N SER A 74 -9.35 -9.39 23.75
CA SER A 74 -10.37 -10.25 24.33
C SER A 74 -9.73 -11.31 25.20
N ASP A 75 -9.51 -10.96 26.47
CA ASP A 75 -9.58 -11.73 27.72
C ASP A 75 -9.86 -13.26 27.65
N ASP A 76 -9.16 -14.03 26.83
CA ASP A 76 -9.15 -15.50 26.90
C ASP A 76 -7.72 -15.98 27.11
N ASP A 77 -7.43 -16.28 28.37
CA ASP A 77 -6.20 -16.85 28.95
C ASP A 77 -5.90 -18.28 28.40
N ASP A 78 -6.13 -18.56 27.11
CA ASP A 78 -5.82 -19.86 26.51
C ASP A 78 -4.52 -19.80 25.71
N GLN A 79 -3.42 -20.13 26.40
CA GLN A 79 -2.06 -20.30 25.87
C GLN A 79 -1.95 -21.44 24.82
N SER A 80 -2.70 -21.37 23.73
CA SER A 80 -2.66 -22.35 22.65
C SER A 80 -2.05 -21.78 21.36
N HIS A 81 -0.84 -21.22 21.46
CA HIS A 81 0.07 -20.96 20.33
C HIS A 81 0.43 -22.22 19.49
N GLN A 82 -0.21 -23.37 19.73
CA GLN A 82 0.09 -24.65 19.08
C GLN A 82 -0.89 -25.05 17.97
N SER A 83 -1.91 -24.24 17.66
CA SER A 83 -2.91 -24.58 16.63
C SER A 83 -3.11 -23.53 15.54
N ALA A 84 -2.22 -22.54 15.42
CA ALA A 84 -2.35 -21.51 14.39
C ALA A 84 -2.42 -22.15 13.00
N PRO A 85 -3.46 -21.86 12.19
CA PRO A 85 -3.62 -22.48 10.88
C PRO A 85 -2.42 -22.11 9.98
N PRO A 86 -1.91 -23.06 9.16
CA PRO A 86 -0.82 -22.76 8.24
C PRO A 86 -1.17 -21.57 7.36
N GLY A 87 -0.27 -20.59 7.30
CA GLY A 87 -0.50 -19.37 6.52
C GLY A 87 -1.03 -18.17 7.32
N SER A 88 -1.40 -18.34 8.60
CA SER A 88 -1.83 -17.24 9.46
C SER A 88 -0.66 -16.39 9.97
N PRO A 89 -0.88 -15.12 10.35
CA PRO A 89 0.12 -14.30 11.00
C PRO A 89 0.73 -14.95 12.25
N ASP A 90 -0.09 -15.59 13.08
CA ASP A 90 0.36 -16.31 14.29
C ASP A 90 1.29 -17.48 13.96
N TYR A 91 1.01 -18.21 12.88
CA TYR A 91 1.89 -19.29 12.41
C TYR A 91 3.28 -18.77 12.01
N TYR A 92 3.36 -17.57 11.43
CA TYR A 92 4.63 -16.96 11.00
C TYR A 92 5.27 -16.04 12.04
N ALA A 93 4.57 -15.74 13.15
CA ALA A 93 4.96 -14.77 14.16
C ALA A 93 5.35 -13.40 13.58
N THR A 94 4.82 -13.00 12.43
CA THR A 94 5.15 -11.73 11.75
C THR A 94 3.94 -11.17 11.01
N CYS A 95 3.91 -9.84 10.85
CA CYS A 95 2.94 -9.19 9.97
C CYS A 95 3.12 -9.61 8.52
N LEU A 96 2.02 -9.87 7.81
CA LEU A 96 2.02 -10.35 6.44
C LEU A 96 1.77 -9.26 5.38
N GLY A 97 1.45 -8.04 5.81
CA GLY A 97 1.26 -6.93 4.89
C GLY A 97 1.40 -5.56 5.56
N ASP A 98 1.30 -4.54 4.72
CA ASP A 98 1.27 -3.13 5.12
C ASP A 98 -0.06 -2.53 4.67
N PHE A 99 -0.69 -1.72 5.51
CA PHE A 99 -2.11 -1.43 5.40
C PHE A 99 -2.47 -0.60 4.17
N TYR A 100 -1.64 0.37 3.79
CA TYR A 100 -1.80 1.08 2.52
C TYR A 100 -1.54 0.14 1.33
N SER A 101 -0.50 -0.69 1.42
CA SER A 101 -0.14 -1.64 0.36
C SER A 101 -1.23 -2.65 0.05
N VAL A 102 -1.75 -3.36 1.06
CA VAL A 102 -2.84 -4.34 0.86
C VAL A 102 -4.12 -3.64 0.43
N ALA A 103 -4.34 -2.38 0.84
CA ALA A 103 -5.50 -1.62 0.42
C ALA A 103 -5.57 -1.45 -1.10
N TRP A 104 -4.47 -1.07 -1.75
CA TRP A 104 -4.45 -0.87 -3.20
C TRP A 104 -4.23 -2.18 -3.98
N LEU A 105 -3.49 -3.14 -3.42
CA LEU A 105 -3.27 -4.45 -4.06
C LEU A 105 -4.57 -5.26 -4.13
N GLU A 106 -5.29 -5.39 -3.02
CA GLU A 106 -6.52 -6.19 -3.01
C GLU A 106 -7.66 -5.49 -3.74
N ASP A 107 -7.70 -4.15 -3.73
CA ASP A 107 -8.56 -3.39 -4.62
C ASP A 107 -8.25 -3.67 -6.09
N SER A 108 -6.96 -3.84 -6.41
CA SER A 108 -6.50 -4.17 -7.75
C SER A 108 -6.89 -5.55 -8.22
N ASP A 109 -6.94 -6.53 -7.33
CA ASP A 109 -7.30 -7.92 -7.65
C ASP A 109 -8.77 -8.08 -8.02
N VAL A 110 -9.67 -7.28 -7.41
CA VAL A 110 -11.11 -7.49 -7.53
C VAL A 110 -11.81 -6.55 -8.52
N HIS A 111 -11.23 -5.37 -8.81
CA HIS A 111 -11.82 -4.40 -9.72
C HIS A 111 -11.16 -4.44 -11.11
N ASP A 112 -11.98 -4.37 -12.17
CA ASP A 112 -11.48 -4.32 -13.56
C ASP A 112 -10.69 -3.02 -13.80
N PRO A 113 -9.36 -3.09 -14.05
CA PRO A 113 -8.51 -1.92 -14.18
C PRO A 113 -8.83 -1.09 -15.43
N ARG A 114 -9.63 -1.61 -16.37
CA ARG A 114 -10.13 -0.86 -17.54
C ARG A 114 -11.34 0.02 -17.21
N LYS A 115 -11.98 -0.21 -16.06
CA LYS A 115 -13.16 0.52 -15.60
C LYS A 115 -12.87 1.40 -14.39
N GLU A 116 -11.80 1.11 -13.66
CA GLU A 116 -11.37 1.89 -12.51
C GLU A 116 -10.25 2.88 -12.85
N THR A 117 -10.46 4.14 -12.47
CA THR A 117 -9.48 5.22 -12.56
C THR A 117 -8.55 5.24 -11.35
N LEU A 118 -7.36 5.82 -11.51
CA LEU A 118 -6.44 6.06 -10.39
C LEU A 118 -7.09 6.88 -9.26
N ARG A 119 -7.98 7.82 -9.60
CA ARG A 119 -8.76 8.61 -8.63
C ARG A 119 -9.71 7.74 -7.81
N GLN A 120 -10.43 6.83 -8.44
CA GLN A 120 -11.33 5.91 -7.73
C GLN A 120 -10.55 5.01 -6.78
N GLN A 121 -9.43 4.44 -7.23
CA GLN A 121 -8.57 3.64 -6.37
C GLN A 121 -7.99 4.48 -5.21
N TYR A 122 -7.50 5.69 -5.46
CA TYR A 122 -7.01 6.57 -4.40
C TYR A 122 -8.06 6.83 -3.32
N GLU A 123 -9.31 7.14 -3.69
CA GLU A 123 -10.38 7.37 -2.72
C GLU A 123 -10.74 6.10 -1.92
N ARG A 124 -10.71 4.92 -2.57
CA ARG A 124 -10.93 3.64 -1.88
C ARG A 124 -9.81 3.31 -0.89
N VAL A 125 -8.56 3.46 -1.35
CA VAL A 125 -7.36 3.22 -0.54
C VAL A 125 -7.33 4.18 0.64
N LYS A 126 -7.56 5.47 0.40
CA LYS A 126 -7.66 6.49 1.46
C LYS A 126 -8.75 6.18 2.48
N LYS A 127 -9.88 5.64 2.03
CA LYS A 127 -10.97 5.24 2.93
C LYS A 127 -10.63 3.98 3.74
N ARG A 128 -9.91 3.01 3.15
CA ARG A 128 -9.53 1.76 3.83
C ARG A 128 -8.40 1.98 4.82
N THR A 129 -7.36 2.70 4.42
CA THR A 129 -6.21 3.03 5.26
C THR A 129 -6.61 4.15 6.23
N ASN A 130 -7.35 3.79 7.28
CA ASN A 130 -7.85 4.74 8.28
C ASN A 130 -6.88 4.97 9.46
N THR A 131 -5.76 4.27 9.49
CA THR A 131 -4.70 4.42 10.51
C THR A 131 -3.69 5.51 10.17
N SER A 132 -3.66 5.96 8.91
CA SER A 132 -2.83 7.06 8.43
C SER A 132 -3.57 7.87 7.36
N HIS A 133 -3.01 9.02 6.98
CA HIS A 133 -3.58 9.91 5.97
C HIS A 133 -2.92 9.65 4.62
N VAL A 134 -3.61 8.91 3.75
CA VAL A 134 -3.17 8.72 2.36
C VAL A 134 -3.23 10.06 1.62
N MET A 135 -2.10 10.42 0.99
CA MET A 135 -1.94 11.70 0.26
C MET A 135 -1.67 11.46 -1.22
N GLN A 136 -1.88 12.50 -2.05
CA GLN A 136 -1.55 12.49 -3.49
C GLN A 136 -0.77 13.76 -3.88
N TYR A 137 0.18 13.63 -4.80
CA TYR A 137 1.11 14.68 -5.22
C TYR A 137 1.48 14.59 -6.71
N GLY A 138 2.13 15.63 -7.23
CA GLY A 138 2.61 15.72 -8.61
C GLY A 138 1.49 16.08 -9.59
N ASP A 139 1.50 15.46 -10.77
CA ASP A 139 0.52 15.70 -11.83
C ASP A 139 -0.83 15.03 -11.49
N ILE A 140 -1.64 15.68 -10.67
CA ILE A 140 -2.95 15.18 -10.23
C ILE A 140 -3.90 14.96 -11.42
N SER A 141 -3.69 15.64 -12.56
CA SER A 141 -4.54 15.46 -13.75
C SER A 141 -4.52 14.01 -14.26
N LEU A 142 -3.43 13.28 -14.01
CA LEU A 142 -3.30 11.87 -14.37
C LEU A 142 -4.25 10.96 -13.60
N ASN A 143 -4.81 11.39 -12.45
CA ASN A 143 -5.68 10.54 -11.65
C ASN A 143 -7.00 10.17 -12.36
N ASN A 144 -7.36 10.87 -13.44
CA ASN A 144 -8.52 10.55 -14.27
C ASN A 144 -8.25 9.40 -15.26
N LEU A 145 -7.01 8.94 -15.38
CA LEU A 145 -6.65 7.84 -16.25
C LEU A 145 -7.03 6.49 -15.63
N PHE A 146 -7.40 5.54 -16.48
CA PHE A 146 -7.66 4.16 -16.09
C PHE A 146 -6.38 3.47 -15.63
N ARG A 147 -6.52 2.65 -14.59
CA ARG A 147 -5.43 1.86 -14.01
C ARG A 147 -4.78 0.93 -15.02
N SER A 148 -5.54 0.45 -16.01
CA SER A 148 -5.05 -0.45 -17.05
C SER A 148 -3.91 0.10 -17.90
N LEU A 149 -3.72 1.43 -17.93
CA LEU A 149 -2.58 2.06 -18.60
C LEU A 149 -1.26 1.85 -17.85
N PHE A 150 -1.30 1.52 -16.56
CA PHE A 150 -0.13 1.41 -15.68
C PHE A 150 0.04 -0.01 -15.13
N MET A 151 -1.07 -0.69 -14.81
CA MET A 151 -1.10 -2.02 -14.20
C MET A 151 -1.51 -3.12 -15.19
N GLY A 152 -1.76 -2.76 -16.46
CA GLY A 152 -2.25 -3.68 -17.48
C GLY A 152 -3.75 -4.01 -17.35
N PRO A 153 -4.35 -4.63 -18.37
CA PRO A 153 -5.69 -5.18 -18.27
C PRO A 153 -5.68 -6.46 -17.43
N ASN A 154 -6.80 -6.78 -16.77
CA ASN A 154 -7.01 -8.15 -16.29
C ASN A 154 -7.04 -9.06 -17.51
N TYR A 155 -6.09 -9.99 -17.63
CA TYR A 155 -6.23 -11.10 -18.56
C TYR A 155 -7.39 -11.94 -18.04
N PRO A 156 -8.41 -12.25 -18.87
CA PRO A 156 -9.47 -13.13 -18.44
C PRO A 156 -8.83 -14.48 -18.11
N ASP A 157 -8.79 -14.82 -16.83
CA ASP A 157 -8.58 -16.20 -16.43
C ASP A 157 -9.72 -17.00 -17.05
N HIS A 158 -9.40 -17.83 -18.05
CA HIS A 158 -10.36 -18.69 -18.72
C HIS A 158 -11.07 -19.67 -17.77
N ASN A 159 -10.68 -19.73 -16.49
CA ASN A 159 -11.23 -20.59 -15.45
C ASN A 159 -11.87 -19.87 -14.25
N LEU A 160 -11.79 -18.53 -14.15
CA LEU A 160 -12.64 -17.78 -13.23
C LEU A 160 -13.95 -17.51 -13.95
N SER A 161 -14.80 -18.54 -13.97
CA SER A 161 -16.23 -18.33 -14.21
C SER A 161 -16.66 -17.15 -13.35
N ALA A 162 -17.57 -16.33 -13.87
CA ALA A 162 -18.16 -15.19 -13.21
C ALA A 162 -18.90 -15.62 -11.92
N SER A 163 -18.13 -16.00 -10.91
CA SER A 163 -18.54 -16.07 -9.54
C SER A 163 -18.56 -14.63 -9.09
N THR A 164 -19.74 -14.03 -9.20
CA THR A 164 -20.18 -12.89 -8.42
C THR A 164 -20.19 -13.23 -6.92
N GLN A 165 -19.10 -13.79 -6.40
CA GLN A 165 -18.75 -13.67 -5.00
C GLN A 165 -17.99 -12.35 -4.87
N THR A 166 -18.75 -11.27 -4.81
CA THR A 166 -18.37 -10.14 -3.98
C THR A 166 -18.15 -10.68 -2.58
N LYS A 167 -16.97 -11.23 -2.29
CA LYS A 167 -16.52 -11.25 -0.91
C LYS A 167 -16.52 -9.77 -0.52
N PRO A 168 -17.37 -9.35 0.43
CA PRO A 168 -17.39 -7.96 0.85
C PRO A 168 -15.95 -7.63 1.23
N TYR A 169 -15.46 -6.54 0.67
CA TYR A 169 -14.21 -5.91 1.07
C TYR A 169 -14.18 -5.91 2.59
N SER A 170 -13.44 -6.84 3.19
CA SER A 170 -13.50 -7.05 4.63
C SER A 170 -12.92 -5.79 5.24
N SER A 171 -13.80 -4.98 5.82
CA SER A 171 -13.43 -3.76 6.54
C SER A 171 -12.62 -4.08 7.78
N SER A 172 -12.70 -5.33 8.27
CA SER A 172 -11.73 -5.88 9.20
C SER A 172 -10.58 -6.46 8.40
N SER A 173 -9.43 -5.79 8.45
CA SER A 173 -8.14 -6.48 8.47
C SER A 173 -8.26 -7.58 9.53
N GLY A 174 -8.40 -8.84 9.13
CA GLY A 174 -8.30 -9.94 10.09
C GLY A 174 -6.90 -9.87 10.71
N GLY A 175 -6.81 -9.65 12.01
CA GLY A 175 -5.55 -9.51 12.75
C GLY A 175 -5.20 -8.06 13.10
N LEU A 176 -4.32 -7.93 14.09
CA LEU A 176 -3.87 -6.66 14.64
C LEU A 176 -3.22 -5.76 13.58
N VAL A 177 -3.35 -4.46 13.80
CA VAL A 177 -2.64 -3.42 13.04
C VAL A 177 -1.60 -2.81 13.97
N ILE A 178 -0.35 -2.81 13.54
CA ILE A 178 0.81 -2.39 14.36
C ILE A 178 1.53 -1.28 13.60
N ASP A 179 2.02 -0.26 14.30
CA ASP A 179 2.80 0.76 13.62
C ASP A 179 4.07 0.14 13.01
N GLN A 180 4.57 0.72 11.92
CA GLN A 180 5.67 0.10 11.19
C GLN A 180 6.97 -0.01 12.00
N ARG A 181 7.14 0.86 13.01
CA ARG A 181 8.37 0.90 13.83
C ARG A 181 8.36 -0.20 14.89
N ASP A 182 7.18 -0.60 15.35
CA ASP A 182 6.97 -1.66 16.33
C ASP A 182 6.72 -3.04 15.71
N ALA A 183 6.44 -3.13 14.40
CA ALA A 183 6.27 -4.42 13.72
C ALA A 183 7.46 -5.38 13.94
N LYS A 184 8.70 -4.86 13.99
CA LYS A 184 9.88 -5.67 14.31
C LYS A 184 9.90 -6.13 15.76
N LEU A 185 9.46 -5.28 16.69
CA LEU A 185 9.36 -5.62 18.10
C LEU A 185 8.28 -6.69 18.31
N ALA A 186 7.15 -6.60 17.61
CA ALA A 186 6.09 -7.60 17.61
C ALA A 186 6.61 -8.97 17.14
N TYR A 187 7.40 -9.02 16.07
CA TYR A 187 8.06 -10.26 15.63
C TYR A 187 8.97 -10.86 16.72
N LEU A 188 9.75 -10.02 17.41
CA LEU A 188 10.68 -10.49 18.44
C LEU A 188 9.97 -10.95 19.73
N ARG A 189 8.76 -10.43 20.01
CA ARG A 189 7.95 -10.85 21.16
C ARG A 189 7.23 -12.17 20.94
N ASN A 190 6.86 -12.47 19.70
CA ASN A 190 6.10 -13.67 19.32
C ASN A 190 6.99 -14.85 18.88
N LYS A 191 8.32 -14.76 19.07
CA LYS A 191 9.30 -15.77 18.66
C LYS A 191 9.96 -16.42 19.87
#